data_AF-A0A1E4QZ38-F1
#
_entry.id   AF-A0A1E4QZ38-F1
#
_cell.length_a   1.000
_cell.length_b   1.000
_cell.length_c   1.000
_cell.angle_alpha   90.00
_cell.angle_beta   90.00
_cell.angle_gamma   90.00
#
_symmetry.space_group_name_H-M   'P 1'
#
loop_
_entity.id
_entity.type
_entity.pdbx_description
1 polymer ?
#
loop_
_entity_poly.entity_id
_entity_poly.type
_entity_poly.pdbx_seq_one_letter_code
_entity_poly.pdbx_strand_id
1 'polypeptide(L)'
;MMNKDIKSYFPILNQDVNGHRLAYLDSAATSQKPVQVIEAIKAYYEFDNSNVHRGVHTLGNRATDKYEGAREKVRKFINAQSTQEIIFTRGTTTALNTVAASYGRANVAEGDEIVITQMEHHSNIIPWQQLAKEKKATLKYIELEADGTISLEKVRATITPQTKIVSVSMASNVLGTINPIKEIAQIAHANGAVMVADGAQAAPHMKIDVQDLDVDFLGFSGHKMCGPTGIGVLYGKKEHLEKMEPIEFGGEMIDFVGLYDSTWKELPWKFEGGTPIIAGAIGLGAAIDFLTEIGLDNIAEHEHKLVGYAMDQLETIDGLKIFGPRDPMKRCGLVTFNLDDVHPHDVATVLDMNGIAVRAGHHCAQPLMKCLQQVATARASFYLYNTEEDIDRLVAGLRSAKEYFGDVF
;
A
#
# COMPACT_ATOMS: atom_id res chain seq x y z
N MET A 1 0.93 9.23 -22.38
CA MET A 1 0.90 10.50 -21.62
C MET A 1 2.19 10.79 -20.86
N MET A 2 3.12 9.85 -20.72
CA MET A 2 4.40 10.10 -20.04
C MET A 2 5.30 11.15 -20.71
N ASN A 3 5.06 11.45 -22.00
CA ASN A 3 5.72 12.55 -22.74
C ASN A 3 5.06 13.92 -22.52
N LYS A 4 3.95 14.02 -21.79
CA LYS A 4 3.40 15.29 -21.29
C LYS A 4 4.07 15.60 -19.96
N ASP A 5 4.17 16.89 -19.60
CA ASP A 5 4.66 17.29 -18.27
C ASP A 5 3.69 16.80 -17.17
N ILE A 6 3.84 15.55 -16.73
CA ILE A 6 3.01 14.93 -15.69
C ILE A 6 3.03 15.78 -14.42
N LYS A 7 4.18 16.40 -14.09
CA LYS A 7 4.37 17.23 -12.89
C LYS A 7 3.38 18.40 -12.87
N SER A 8 3.01 18.95 -14.04
CA SER A 8 2.02 20.03 -14.14
C SER A 8 0.61 19.66 -13.64
N TYR A 9 0.25 18.37 -13.60
CA TYR A 9 -1.03 17.92 -13.05
C TYR A 9 -1.07 17.93 -11.52
N PHE A 10 0.07 18.12 -10.84
CA PHE A 10 0.20 18.09 -9.39
C PHE A 10 0.56 19.50 -8.87
N PRO A 11 -0.44 20.34 -8.53
CA PRO A 11 -0.20 21.74 -8.15
C PRO A 11 0.80 21.91 -7.00
N ILE A 12 0.80 20.97 -6.05
CA ILE A 12 1.69 20.98 -4.88
C ILE A 12 3.18 20.86 -5.25
N LEU A 13 3.52 20.34 -6.43
CA LEU A 13 4.93 20.21 -6.85
C LEU A 13 5.50 21.52 -7.41
N ASN A 14 4.66 22.53 -7.65
CA ASN A 14 5.07 23.85 -8.11
C ASN A 14 5.15 24.84 -6.93
N GLN A 15 6.07 24.57 -6.01
CA GLN A 15 6.36 25.45 -4.88
C GLN A 15 7.84 25.34 -4.47
N ASP A 16 8.30 26.36 -3.74
CA ASP A 16 9.59 26.37 -3.08
C ASP A 16 9.45 26.03 -1.59
N VAL A 17 10.39 25.25 -1.07
CA VAL A 17 10.55 24.90 0.34
C VAL A 17 11.96 25.29 0.74
N ASN A 18 12.08 26.07 1.82
CA ASN A 18 13.37 26.58 2.31
C ASN A 18 14.19 27.36 1.24
N GLY A 19 13.51 28.01 0.29
CA GLY A 19 14.15 28.76 -0.80
C GLY A 19 14.61 27.91 -1.99
N HIS A 20 14.27 26.61 -2.01
CA HIS A 20 14.59 25.68 -3.09
C HIS A 20 13.32 25.07 -3.66
N ARG A 21 13.30 24.81 -4.97
CA ARG A 21 12.19 24.08 -5.62
C ARG A 21 11.93 22.76 -4.91
N LEU A 22 10.69 22.36 -4.67
CA LEU A 22 10.40 21.08 -4.01
C LEU A 22 10.82 19.86 -4.86
N ALA A 23 11.66 18.99 -4.28
CA ALA A 23 11.88 17.61 -4.72
C ALA A 23 11.21 16.65 -3.72
N TYR A 24 9.99 16.22 -4.03
CA TYR A 24 9.22 15.34 -3.14
C TYR A 24 9.55 13.86 -3.42
N LEU A 25 10.33 13.23 -2.52
CA LEU A 25 10.82 11.86 -2.62
C LEU A 25 10.33 10.99 -1.44
N ASP A 26 9.07 11.19 -1.00
CA ASP A 26 8.45 10.42 0.09
C ASP A 26 7.09 9.80 -0.32
N SER A 27 6.95 9.48 -1.61
CA SER A 27 5.70 8.94 -2.18
C SER A 27 5.27 7.59 -1.58
N ALA A 28 6.21 6.78 -1.06
CA ALA A 28 5.90 5.53 -0.37
C ALA A 28 5.29 5.75 1.04
N ALA A 29 5.30 6.96 1.58
CA ALA A 29 4.49 7.33 2.73
C ALA A 29 3.10 7.82 2.28
N THR A 30 3.05 8.78 1.36
CA THR A 30 1.80 9.21 0.72
C THR A 30 2.13 9.87 -0.62
N SER A 31 1.32 9.64 -1.65
CA SER A 31 1.54 10.27 -2.95
C SER A 31 0.96 11.68 -2.98
N GLN A 32 1.38 12.48 -3.97
CA GLN A 32 0.66 13.72 -4.31
C GLN A 32 -0.59 13.44 -5.14
N LYS A 33 -1.47 14.45 -5.26
CA LYS A 33 -2.80 14.35 -5.87
C LYS A 33 -2.87 15.16 -7.16
N PRO A 34 -3.30 14.57 -8.28
CA PRO A 34 -3.48 15.32 -9.52
C PRO A 34 -4.75 16.18 -9.43
N VAL A 35 -4.81 17.26 -10.21
CA VAL A 35 -5.95 18.20 -10.24
C VAL A 35 -7.29 17.49 -10.52
N GLN A 36 -7.28 16.43 -11.32
CA GLN A 36 -8.47 15.62 -11.61
C GLN A 36 -9.10 15.03 -10.35
N VAL A 37 -8.29 14.57 -9.40
CA VAL A 37 -8.78 14.01 -8.11
C VAL A 37 -9.32 15.12 -7.23
N ILE A 38 -8.61 16.26 -7.17
CA ILE A 38 -9.01 17.42 -6.38
C ILE A 38 -10.36 17.96 -6.87
N GLU A 39 -10.50 18.17 -8.18
CA GLU A 39 -11.74 18.67 -8.78
C GLU A 39 -12.89 17.66 -8.70
N ALA A 40 -12.62 16.34 -8.76
CA ALA A 40 -13.67 15.33 -8.56
C ALA A 40 -14.29 15.41 -7.14
N ILE A 41 -13.45 15.57 -6.12
CA ILE A 41 -13.90 15.72 -4.72
C ILE A 41 -14.64 17.04 -4.54
N LYS A 42 -14.08 18.14 -5.05
CA LYS A 42 -14.70 19.46 -5.00
C LYS A 42 -16.07 19.47 -5.68
N ALA A 43 -16.17 18.95 -6.90
CA ALA A 43 -17.42 18.90 -7.65
C ALA A 43 -18.47 18.03 -6.95
N TYR A 44 -18.07 16.94 -6.27
CA TYR A 44 -19.01 16.18 -5.44
C TYR A 44 -19.63 17.06 -4.35
N TYR A 45 -18.81 17.79 -3.58
CA TYR A 45 -19.33 18.64 -2.50
C TYR A 45 -20.12 19.85 -2.99
N GLU A 46 -19.73 20.46 -4.10
CA GLU A 46 -20.42 21.65 -4.64
C GLU A 46 -21.77 21.31 -5.29
N PHE A 47 -21.93 20.12 -5.88
CA PHE A 47 -23.09 19.82 -6.73
C PHE A 47 -23.91 18.59 -6.36
N ASP A 48 -23.30 17.54 -5.79
CA ASP A 48 -23.94 16.21 -5.70
C ASP A 48 -23.89 15.57 -4.31
N ASN A 49 -23.41 16.27 -3.27
CA ASN A 49 -23.31 15.71 -1.93
C ASN A 49 -24.69 15.35 -1.35
N SER A 50 -24.84 14.08 -1.02
CA SER A 50 -25.94 13.54 -0.23
C SER A 50 -25.58 12.17 0.32
N ASN A 51 -26.42 11.61 1.20
CA ASN A 51 -26.23 10.25 1.65
C ASN A 51 -26.60 9.25 0.53
N VAL A 52 -25.96 8.08 0.54
CA VAL A 52 -26.11 7.05 -0.51
C VAL A 52 -27.16 6.00 -0.13
N HIS A 53 -27.58 5.19 -1.12
CA HIS A 53 -28.44 3.99 -1.01
C HIS A 53 -29.87 4.16 -0.47
N ARG A 54 -30.18 5.24 0.26
CA ARG A 54 -31.51 5.52 0.83
C ARG A 54 -32.15 6.80 0.31
N GLY A 55 -31.43 7.57 -0.50
CA GLY A 55 -31.92 8.82 -1.06
C GLY A 55 -32.88 8.59 -2.22
N VAL A 56 -34.17 8.87 -2.03
CA VAL A 56 -35.20 8.82 -3.11
C VAL A 56 -35.10 10.03 -4.05
N HIS A 57 -34.45 11.10 -3.61
CA HIS A 57 -34.33 12.35 -4.34
C HIS A 57 -33.08 12.38 -5.26
N THR A 58 -33.10 13.26 -6.26
CA THR A 58 -32.08 13.36 -7.33
C THR A 58 -30.63 13.36 -6.83
N LEU A 59 -30.32 14.15 -5.79
CA LEU A 59 -28.95 14.20 -5.24
C LEU A 59 -28.49 12.88 -4.62
N GLY A 60 -29.39 12.14 -3.95
CA GLY A 60 -29.08 10.84 -3.37
C GLY A 60 -28.76 9.79 -4.44
N ASN A 61 -29.51 9.79 -5.53
CA ASN A 61 -29.24 8.93 -6.70
C ASN A 61 -27.88 9.26 -7.32
N ARG A 62 -27.58 10.55 -7.57
CA ARG A 62 -26.28 10.95 -8.15
C ARG A 62 -25.10 10.62 -7.24
N ALA A 63 -25.23 10.82 -5.93
CA ALA A 63 -24.20 10.43 -4.96
C ALA A 63 -23.96 8.91 -4.99
N THR A 64 -25.05 8.13 -5.02
CA THR A 64 -25.00 6.66 -5.08
C THR A 64 -24.35 6.17 -6.38
N ASP A 65 -24.75 6.70 -7.53
CA ASP A 65 -24.19 6.34 -8.84
C ASP A 65 -22.69 6.61 -8.90
N LYS A 66 -22.22 7.74 -8.34
CA LYS A 66 -20.79 8.06 -8.28
C LYS A 66 -20.03 7.16 -7.32
N TYR A 67 -20.61 6.84 -6.15
CA TYR A 67 -20.01 5.95 -5.16
C TYR A 67 -19.86 4.53 -5.69
N GLU A 68 -20.92 3.93 -6.22
CA GLU A 68 -20.88 2.59 -6.81
C GLU A 68 -20.10 2.56 -8.13
N GLY A 69 -20.10 3.68 -8.89
CA GLY A 69 -19.24 3.86 -10.05
C GLY A 69 -17.75 3.81 -9.69
N ALA A 70 -17.35 4.35 -8.53
CA ALA A 70 -15.98 4.21 -8.04
C ALA A 70 -15.66 2.76 -7.67
N ARG A 71 -16.61 2.01 -7.12
CA ARG A 71 -16.45 0.58 -6.82
C ARG A 71 -16.21 -0.24 -8.09
N GLU A 72 -16.94 0.04 -9.16
CA GLU A 72 -16.72 -0.61 -10.46
C GLU A 72 -15.34 -0.28 -11.05
N LYS A 73 -14.85 0.95 -10.87
CA LYS A 73 -13.48 1.32 -11.27
C LYS A 73 -12.44 0.53 -10.49
N VAL A 74 -12.62 0.39 -9.18
CA VAL A 74 -11.75 -0.46 -8.34
C VAL A 74 -11.77 -1.91 -8.83
N ARG A 75 -12.96 -2.48 -9.07
CA ARG A 75 -13.09 -3.84 -9.58
C ARG A 75 -12.31 -4.04 -10.87
N LYS A 76 -12.46 -3.12 -11.84
CA LYS A 76 -11.69 -3.15 -13.10
C LYS A 76 -10.18 -3.01 -12.88
N PHE A 77 -9.78 -2.09 -12.00
CA PHE A 77 -8.39 -1.74 -11.75
C PHE A 77 -7.55 -2.94 -11.28
N ILE A 78 -8.13 -3.79 -10.42
CA ILE A 78 -7.47 -5.00 -9.90
C ILE A 78 -7.90 -6.29 -10.61
N ASN A 79 -8.72 -6.17 -11.67
CA ASN A 79 -9.35 -7.29 -12.38
C ASN A 79 -10.12 -8.26 -11.47
N ALA A 80 -10.90 -7.76 -10.51
CA ALA A 80 -11.80 -8.59 -9.70
C ALA A 80 -13.03 -9.06 -10.51
N GLN A 81 -13.64 -10.19 -10.13
CA GLN A 81 -14.77 -10.76 -10.88
C GLN A 81 -16.06 -9.97 -10.67
N SER A 82 -16.27 -9.44 -9.46
CA SER A 82 -17.50 -8.75 -9.11
C SER A 82 -17.25 -7.54 -8.21
N THR A 83 -18.11 -6.52 -8.30
CA THR A 83 -18.11 -5.40 -7.34
C THR A 83 -18.47 -5.84 -5.93
N GLN A 84 -19.14 -6.98 -5.77
CA GLN A 84 -19.42 -7.61 -4.47
C GLN A 84 -18.15 -8.03 -3.72
N GLU A 85 -17.04 -8.16 -4.43
CA GLU A 85 -15.73 -8.52 -3.85
C GLU A 85 -14.97 -7.29 -3.37
N ILE A 86 -15.49 -6.08 -3.58
CA ILE A 86 -14.83 -4.82 -3.29
C ILE A 86 -15.50 -4.15 -2.09
N ILE A 87 -14.79 -4.06 -0.98
CA ILE A 87 -15.24 -3.40 0.25
C ILE A 87 -14.39 -2.14 0.46
N PHE A 88 -15.05 -0.99 0.62
CA PHE A 88 -14.37 0.25 0.98
C PHE A 88 -14.06 0.26 2.47
N THR A 89 -12.84 0.66 2.80
CA THR A 89 -12.34 0.77 4.17
C THR A 89 -11.61 2.10 4.36
N ARG A 90 -11.08 2.37 5.55
CA ARG A 90 -10.26 3.58 5.78
C ARG A 90 -8.85 3.51 5.18
N GLY A 91 -8.41 2.32 4.73
CA GLY A 91 -7.04 2.06 4.26
C GLY A 91 -6.66 0.59 4.41
N THR A 92 -5.51 0.19 3.86
CA THR A 92 -4.98 -1.18 3.95
C THR A 92 -4.97 -1.73 5.38
N THR A 93 -4.59 -0.90 6.37
CA THR A 93 -4.59 -1.33 7.77
C THR A 93 -5.97 -1.80 8.22
N THR A 94 -7.04 -1.10 7.84
CA THR A 94 -8.41 -1.51 8.19
C THR A 94 -8.79 -2.77 7.42
N ALA A 95 -8.48 -2.85 6.12
CA ALA A 95 -8.70 -4.06 5.31
C ALA A 95 -8.08 -5.32 5.94
N LEU A 96 -6.80 -5.27 6.33
CA LEU A 96 -6.09 -6.40 6.95
C LEU A 96 -6.66 -6.75 8.33
N ASN A 97 -7.07 -5.74 9.11
CA ASN A 97 -7.76 -5.99 10.39
C ASN A 97 -9.13 -6.63 10.18
N THR A 98 -9.88 -6.27 9.15
CA THR A 98 -11.16 -6.91 8.80
C THR A 98 -10.97 -8.40 8.51
N VAL A 99 -9.94 -8.75 7.73
CA VAL A 99 -9.62 -10.16 7.45
C VAL A 99 -9.24 -10.89 8.75
N ALA A 100 -8.34 -10.32 9.56
CA ALA A 100 -7.92 -10.96 10.82
C ALA A 100 -9.08 -11.12 11.82
N ALA A 101 -9.93 -10.09 11.97
CA ALA A 101 -11.01 -10.04 12.95
C ALA A 101 -12.25 -10.84 12.54
N SER A 102 -12.50 -11.04 11.25
CA SER A 102 -13.63 -11.85 10.78
C SER A 102 -13.17 -13.22 10.30
N TYR A 103 -12.49 -13.30 9.15
CA TYR A 103 -12.03 -14.58 8.60
C TYR A 103 -11.10 -15.30 9.57
N GLY A 104 -10.09 -14.61 10.08
CA GLY A 104 -9.10 -15.19 10.98
C GLY A 104 -9.73 -15.74 12.25
N ARG A 105 -10.62 -14.99 12.90
CA ARG A 105 -11.31 -15.45 14.11
C ARG A 105 -12.21 -16.66 13.88
N ALA A 106 -12.79 -16.81 12.69
CA ALA A 106 -13.65 -17.93 12.36
C ALA A 106 -12.87 -19.20 11.97
N ASN A 107 -11.65 -19.05 11.41
CA ASN A 107 -10.95 -20.16 10.75
C ASN A 107 -9.62 -20.57 11.40
N VAL A 108 -9.12 -19.82 12.39
CA VAL A 108 -7.89 -20.16 13.13
C VAL A 108 -8.23 -20.72 14.51
N ALA A 109 -7.66 -21.87 14.84
CA ALA A 109 -7.80 -22.56 16.12
C ALA A 109 -6.45 -22.74 16.83
N GLU A 110 -6.50 -23.31 18.04
CA GLU A 110 -5.31 -23.64 18.84
C GLU A 110 -4.44 -24.66 18.08
N GLY A 111 -3.14 -24.35 17.96
CA GLY A 111 -2.18 -25.18 17.24
C GLY A 111 -2.05 -24.90 15.73
N ASP A 112 -2.92 -24.09 15.14
CA ASP A 112 -2.78 -23.66 13.74
C ASP A 112 -1.60 -22.68 13.57
N GLU A 113 -1.17 -22.46 12.33
CA GLU A 113 -0.10 -21.52 11.99
C GLU A 113 -0.61 -20.34 11.13
N ILE A 114 -0.09 -19.15 11.41
CA ILE A 114 -0.18 -17.97 10.56
C ILE A 114 1.24 -17.65 10.09
N VAL A 115 1.44 -17.52 8.78
CA VAL A 115 2.75 -17.29 8.17
C VAL A 115 2.81 -15.90 7.57
N ILE A 116 3.83 -15.12 7.95
CA ILE A 116 4.14 -13.81 7.38
C ILE A 116 5.62 -13.73 6.99
N THR A 117 6.15 -12.56 6.64
CA THR A 117 7.59 -12.37 6.32
C THR A 117 8.28 -11.43 7.30
N GLN A 118 9.61 -11.45 7.33
CA GLN A 118 10.39 -10.49 8.13
C GLN A 118 10.30 -9.05 7.60
N MET A 119 9.88 -8.84 6.35
CA MET A 119 9.80 -7.52 5.71
C MET A 119 8.41 -6.85 5.81
N GLU A 120 7.47 -7.47 6.51
CA GLU A 120 6.11 -6.94 6.59
C GLU A 120 6.04 -5.56 7.26
N HIS A 121 5.12 -4.74 6.74
CA HIS A 121 4.69 -3.52 7.41
C HIS A 121 3.95 -3.88 8.71
N HIS A 122 4.01 -3.01 9.72
CA HIS A 122 3.34 -3.21 11.02
C HIS A 122 1.85 -3.55 10.89
N SER A 123 1.16 -2.95 9.93
CA SER A 123 -0.25 -3.25 9.60
C SER A 123 -0.48 -4.70 9.15
N ASN A 124 0.54 -5.36 8.59
CA ASN A 124 0.52 -6.77 8.21
C ASN A 124 1.31 -7.66 9.18
N ILE A 125 1.54 -7.19 10.41
CA ILE A 125 2.15 -7.96 11.51
C ILE A 125 1.19 -8.00 12.70
N ILE A 126 0.79 -6.82 13.18
CA ILE A 126 0.11 -6.67 14.48
C ILE A 126 -1.25 -7.38 14.49
N PRO A 127 -2.11 -7.31 13.45
CA PRO A 127 -3.38 -8.04 13.46
C PRO A 127 -3.19 -9.56 13.63
N TRP A 128 -2.18 -10.11 12.97
CA TRP A 128 -1.85 -11.54 13.08
C TRP A 128 -1.24 -11.91 14.42
N GLN A 129 -0.44 -11.04 15.02
CA GLN A 129 0.03 -11.23 16.40
C GLN A 129 -1.13 -11.28 17.39
N GLN A 130 -2.13 -10.40 17.24
CA GLN A 130 -3.31 -10.40 18.11
C GLN A 130 -4.15 -11.66 17.90
N LEU A 131 -4.39 -12.04 16.64
CA LEU A 131 -5.13 -13.27 16.32
C LEU A 131 -4.42 -14.51 16.84
N ALA A 132 -3.10 -14.62 16.65
CA ALA A 132 -2.31 -15.74 17.13
C ALA A 132 -2.39 -15.88 18.66
N LYS A 133 -2.30 -14.77 19.40
CA LYS A 133 -2.46 -14.75 20.85
C LYS A 133 -3.87 -15.15 21.28
N GLU A 134 -4.90 -14.61 20.63
CA GLU A 134 -6.31 -14.89 20.93
C GLU A 134 -6.65 -16.37 20.71
N LYS A 135 -6.18 -16.95 19.61
CA LYS A 135 -6.48 -18.33 19.20
C LYS A 135 -5.47 -19.36 19.69
N LYS A 136 -4.38 -18.92 20.34
CA LYS A 136 -3.21 -19.75 20.67
C LYS A 136 -2.65 -20.46 19.42
N ALA A 137 -2.63 -19.75 18.31
CA ALA A 137 -1.98 -20.17 17.07
C ALA A 137 -0.51 -19.72 17.08
N THR A 138 0.29 -20.31 16.20
CA THR A 138 1.71 -19.98 16.05
C THR A 138 1.90 -18.97 14.93
N LEU A 139 2.57 -17.86 15.20
CA LEU A 139 3.00 -16.91 14.16
C LEU A 139 4.41 -17.27 13.67
N LYS A 140 4.56 -17.58 12.38
CA LYS A 140 5.82 -17.94 11.72
C LYS A 140 6.24 -16.89 10.71
N TYR A 141 7.54 -16.79 10.48
CA TYR A 141 8.13 -15.82 9.55
C TYR A 141 8.92 -16.55 8.48
N ILE A 142 8.66 -16.22 7.21
CA ILE A 142 9.52 -16.57 6.09
C ILE A 142 10.75 -15.67 6.19
N GLU A 143 11.92 -16.31 6.26
CA GLU A 143 13.21 -15.63 6.31
C GLU A 143 13.58 -15.04 4.94
N LEU A 144 14.29 -13.91 4.97
CA LEU A 144 14.78 -13.27 3.75
C LEU A 144 16.08 -13.93 3.26
N GLU A 145 16.37 -13.76 1.99
CA GLU A 145 17.71 -13.90 1.45
C GLU A 145 18.58 -12.69 1.84
N ALA A 146 19.90 -12.82 1.65
CA ALA A 146 20.85 -11.77 2.01
C ALA A 146 20.62 -10.46 1.23
N ASP A 147 20.06 -10.53 0.02
CA ASP A 147 19.68 -9.38 -0.80
C ASP A 147 18.30 -8.80 -0.45
N GLY A 148 17.61 -9.39 0.53
CA GLY A 148 16.28 -8.97 0.94
C GLY A 148 15.14 -9.52 0.08
N THR A 149 15.39 -10.51 -0.79
CA THR A 149 14.35 -11.26 -1.51
C THR A 149 13.84 -12.45 -0.70
N ILE A 150 12.85 -13.17 -1.23
CA ILE A 150 12.35 -14.42 -0.65
C ILE A 150 12.52 -15.54 -1.68
N SER A 151 13.11 -16.66 -1.27
CA SER A 151 13.16 -17.86 -2.10
C SER A 151 11.94 -18.76 -1.88
N LEU A 152 11.45 -19.37 -2.96
CA LEU A 152 10.33 -20.33 -2.88
C LEU A 152 10.69 -21.59 -2.06
N GLU A 153 11.97 -21.88 -1.86
CA GLU A 153 12.42 -22.94 -0.96
C GLU A 153 12.06 -22.60 0.49
N LYS A 154 12.42 -21.40 0.97
CA LYS A 154 12.07 -20.91 2.32
C LYS A 154 10.56 -20.79 2.51
N VAL A 155 9.82 -20.40 1.47
CA VAL A 155 8.35 -20.40 1.49
C VAL A 155 7.82 -21.80 1.76
N ARG A 156 8.25 -22.81 0.98
CA ARG A 156 7.81 -24.22 1.14
C ARG A 156 8.25 -24.84 2.46
N ALA A 157 9.40 -24.44 3.00
CA ALA A 157 9.88 -24.92 4.29
C ALA A 157 9.06 -24.34 5.47
N THR A 158 8.49 -23.14 5.29
CA THR A 158 7.77 -22.44 6.37
C THR A 158 6.27 -22.76 6.38
N ILE A 159 5.63 -22.87 5.20
CA ILE A 159 4.21 -23.20 5.06
C ILE A 159 4.02 -24.70 5.21
N THR A 160 3.15 -25.09 6.14
CA THR A 160 2.88 -26.51 6.47
C THR A 160 1.38 -26.80 6.35
N PRO A 161 0.95 -28.07 6.47
CA PRO A 161 -0.47 -28.41 6.57
C PRO A 161 -1.21 -27.83 7.79
N GLN A 162 -0.49 -27.29 8.79
CA GLN A 162 -1.08 -26.57 9.92
C GLN A 162 -1.30 -25.08 9.61
N THR A 163 -0.76 -24.57 8.50
CA THR A 163 -0.95 -23.18 8.09
C THR A 163 -2.38 -22.92 7.66
N LYS A 164 -3.00 -21.86 8.19
CA LYS A 164 -4.34 -21.40 7.81
C LYS A 164 -4.34 -20.09 7.05
N ILE A 165 -3.37 -19.23 7.35
CA ILE A 165 -3.25 -17.91 6.73
C ILE A 165 -1.79 -17.68 6.36
N VAL A 166 -1.56 -17.30 5.11
CA VAL A 166 -0.30 -16.72 4.64
C VAL A 166 -0.57 -15.27 4.31
N SER A 167 0.11 -14.33 4.95
CA SER A 167 -0.02 -12.90 4.67
C SER A 167 1.32 -12.27 4.30
N VAL A 168 1.42 -11.77 3.07
CA VAL A 168 2.69 -11.27 2.50
C VAL A 168 2.45 -9.94 1.77
N SER A 169 3.35 -8.99 1.97
CA SER A 169 3.40 -7.76 1.18
C SER A 169 3.73 -8.07 -0.28
N MET A 170 2.97 -7.52 -1.22
CA MET A 170 3.26 -7.66 -2.66
C MET A 170 4.57 -6.97 -3.04
N ALA A 171 4.82 -5.81 -2.43
CA ALA A 171 6.08 -5.08 -2.53
C ALA A 171 6.47 -4.50 -1.16
N SER A 172 7.75 -4.62 -0.79
CA SER A 172 8.27 -4.06 0.45
C SER A 172 8.34 -2.54 0.39
N ASN A 173 7.83 -1.87 1.42
CA ASN A 173 7.93 -0.40 1.54
C ASN A 173 9.32 0.09 2.00
N VAL A 174 10.26 -0.83 2.24
CA VAL A 174 11.63 -0.54 2.69
C VAL A 174 12.64 -1.05 1.68
N LEU A 175 12.64 -2.35 1.39
CA LEU A 175 13.62 -2.92 0.47
C LEU A 175 13.27 -2.63 -0.99
N GLY A 176 12.01 -2.32 -1.25
CA GLY A 176 11.46 -2.24 -2.59
C GLY A 176 11.15 -3.60 -3.20
N THR A 177 11.66 -4.71 -2.63
CA THR A 177 11.48 -6.09 -3.10
C THR A 177 10.05 -6.37 -3.56
N ILE A 178 9.88 -6.85 -4.78
CA ILE A 178 8.62 -7.37 -5.32
C ILE A 178 8.58 -8.87 -5.05
N ASN A 179 7.57 -9.33 -4.30
CA ASN A 179 7.46 -10.72 -3.88
C ASN A 179 6.70 -11.59 -4.91
N PRO A 180 7.04 -12.89 -5.06
CA PRO A 180 6.40 -13.80 -6.00
C PRO A 180 5.03 -14.29 -5.48
N ILE A 181 4.04 -13.38 -5.47
CA ILE A 181 2.75 -13.60 -4.82
C ILE A 181 1.98 -14.76 -5.43
N LYS A 182 2.01 -14.93 -6.75
CA LYS A 182 1.31 -16.00 -7.45
C LYS A 182 1.82 -17.38 -7.01
N GLU A 183 3.12 -17.54 -6.94
CA GLU A 183 3.78 -18.77 -6.52
C GLU A 183 3.55 -19.04 -5.03
N ILE A 184 3.56 -17.99 -4.19
CA ILE A 184 3.25 -18.11 -2.77
C ILE A 184 1.77 -18.53 -2.57
N ALA A 185 0.83 -17.95 -3.32
CA ALA A 185 -0.59 -18.31 -3.27
C ALA A 185 -0.79 -19.80 -3.59
N GLN A 186 -0.15 -20.30 -4.67
CA GLN A 186 -0.19 -21.72 -5.03
C GLN A 186 0.31 -22.63 -3.91
N ILE A 187 1.41 -22.26 -3.24
CA ILE A 187 1.96 -23.03 -2.12
C ILE A 187 1.02 -22.97 -0.90
N ALA A 188 0.42 -21.82 -0.61
CA ALA A 188 -0.54 -21.64 0.47
C ALA A 188 -1.77 -22.54 0.26
N HIS A 189 -2.39 -22.47 -0.92
CA HIS A 189 -3.57 -23.25 -1.26
C HIS A 189 -3.31 -24.75 -1.28
N ALA A 190 -2.15 -25.18 -1.77
CA ALA A 190 -1.75 -26.60 -1.72
C ALA A 190 -1.67 -27.17 -0.30
N ASN A 191 -1.53 -26.30 0.72
CA ASN A 191 -1.55 -26.66 2.13
C ASN A 191 -2.88 -26.32 2.83
N GLY A 192 -3.89 -25.87 2.09
CA GLY A 192 -5.21 -25.50 2.63
C GLY A 192 -5.25 -24.17 3.38
N ALA A 193 -4.24 -23.31 3.20
CA ALA A 193 -4.20 -21.95 3.74
C ALA A 193 -4.75 -20.94 2.73
N VAL A 194 -5.29 -19.81 3.22
CA VAL A 194 -5.60 -18.66 2.36
C VAL A 194 -4.41 -17.73 2.19
N MET A 195 -4.36 -17.06 1.06
CA MET A 195 -3.37 -16.04 0.72
C MET A 195 -3.93 -14.62 0.88
N VAL A 196 -3.35 -13.85 1.80
CA VAL A 196 -3.65 -12.43 2.04
C VAL A 196 -2.50 -11.57 1.51
N ALA A 197 -2.79 -10.67 0.59
CA ALA A 197 -1.82 -9.76 0.01
C ALA A 197 -1.94 -8.35 0.60
N ASP A 198 -0.85 -7.80 1.14
CA ASP A 198 -0.72 -6.35 1.37
C ASP A 198 -0.23 -5.70 0.06
N GLY A 199 -1.16 -5.07 -0.65
CA GLY A 199 -0.92 -4.38 -1.92
C GLY A 199 -0.67 -2.90 -1.78
N ALA A 200 -0.48 -2.35 -0.57
CA ALA A 200 -0.38 -0.90 -0.35
C ALA A 200 0.74 -0.24 -1.18
N GLN A 201 1.85 -0.96 -1.39
CA GLN A 201 3.00 -0.50 -2.17
C GLN A 201 3.05 -1.10 -3.58
N ALA A 202 2.14 -2.00 -3.95
CA ALA A 202 2.06 -2.54 -5.31
C ALA A 202 1.01 -1.82 -6.16
N ALA A 203 -0.18 -1.59 -5.59
CA ALA A 203 -1.31 -0.97 -6.30
C ALA A 203 -1.00 0.38 -6.97
N PRO A 204 -0.14 1.27 -6.42
CA PRO A 204 0.22 2.51 -7.12
C PRO A 204 1.17 2.30 -8.31
N HIS A 205 1.98 1.24 -8.27
CA HIS A 205 3.22 1.14 -9.03
C HIS A 205 3.19 0.06 -10.12
N MET A 206 2.26 -0.89 -10.04
CA MET A 206 2.17 -2.01 -10.99
C MET A 206 0.74 -2.49 -11.16
N LYS A 207 0.49 -3.11 -12.31
CA LYS A 207 -0.80 -3.73 -12.61
C LYS A 207 -1.05 -4.90 -11.65
N ILE A 208 -2.26 -4.96 -11.11
CA ILE A 208 -2.71 -6.07 -10.27
C ILE A 208 -3.81 -6.81 -11.01
N ASP A 209 -3.67 -8.13 -11.08
CA ASP A 209 -4.71 -9.04 -11.54
C ASP A 209 -4.97 -10.07 -10.45
N VAL A 210 -5.99 -9.84 -9.62
CA VAL A 210 -6.28 -10.72 -8.49
C VAL A 210 -6.72 -12.12 -8.91
N GLN A 211 -7.23 -12.28 -10.14
CA GLN A 211 -7.59 -13.58 -10.68
C GLN A 211 -6.35 -14.36 -11.11
N ASP A 212 -5.37 -13.70 -11.76
CA ASP A 212 -4.12 -14.36 -12.14
C ASP A 212 -3.22 -14.68 -10.93
N LEU A 213 -3.18 -13.77 -9.95
CA LEU A 213 -2.44 -13.95 -8.70
C LEU A 213 -3.07 -14.99 -7.77
N ASP A 214 -4.37 -15.24 -7.96
CA ASP A 214 -5.19 -16.14 -7.14
C ASP A 214 -5.16 -15.83 -5.64
N VAL A 215 -5.05 -14.56 -5.26
CA VAL A 215 -5.09 -14.16 -3.84
C VAL A 215 -6.52 -14.27 -3.30
N ASP A 216 -6.67 -14.71 -2.05
CA ASP A 216 -7.99 -14.78 -1.41
C ASP A 216 -8.45 -13.43 -0.89
N PHE A 217 -7.49 -12.60 -0.46
CA PHE A 217 -7.71 -11.23 0.00
C PHE A 217 -6.59 -10.29 -0.46
N LEU A 218 -6.93 -9.04 -0.71
CA LEU A 218 -5.97 -7.98 -1.04
C LEU A 218 -6.38 -6.67 -0.35
N GLY A 219 -5.45 -6.03 0.36
CA GLY A 219 -5.64 -4.70 0.94
C GLY A 219 -4.78 -3.63 0.27
N PHE A 220 -5.36 -2.49 -0.11
CA PHE A 220 -4.59 -1.34 -0.59
C PHE A 220 -5.21 0.02 -0.16
N SER A 221 -4.41 1.08 -0.22
CA SER A 221 -4.73 2.41 0.31
C SER A 221 -4.75 3.48 -0.78
N GLY A 222 -5.82 4.26 -0.86
CA GLY A 222 -5.97 5.32 -1.87
C GLY A 222 -4.91 6.41 -1.79
N HIS A 223 -4.49 6.78 -0.59
CA HIS A 223 -3.53 7.88 -0.38
C HIS A 223 -2.12 7.62 -0.96
N LYS A 224 -1.78 6.37 -1.27
CA LYS A 224 -0.53 6.00 -1.95
C LYS A 224 -0.64 5.99 -3.48
N MET A 225 -1.86 6.00 -4.02
CA MET A 225 -2.13 5.87 -5.46
C MET A 225 -2.85 7.10 -6.03
N CYS A 226 -2.35 8.29 -5.74
CA CYS A 226 -2.93 9.59 -6.13
C CYS A 226 -4.33 9.91 -5.54
N GLY A 227 -4.94 8.98 -4.83
CA GLY A 227 -6.26 9.13 -4.22
C GLY A 227 -6.23 9.89 -2.88
N PRO A 228 -7.41 10.21 -2.34
CA PRO A 228 -7.54 10.93 -1.08
C PRO A 228 -7.09 10.10 0.13
N THR A 229 -6.84 10.77 1.25
CA THR A 229 -6.66 10.14 2.56
C THR A 229 -7.96 9.55 3.08
N GLY A 230 -7.87 8.56 3.97
CA GLY A 230 -9.03 8.01 4.67
C GLY A 230 -9.89 7.05 3.85
N ILE A 231 -9.45 6.66 2.64
CA ILE A 231 -10.08 5.62 1.82
C ILE A 231 -9.05 4.53 1.45
N GLY A 232 -9.48 3.29 1.51
CA GLY A 232 -8.79 2.13 0.98
C GLY A 232 -9.78 1.05 0.57
N VAL A 233 -9.24 -0.09 0.19
CA VAL A 233 -10.00 -1.19 -0.38
C VAL A 233 -9.56 -2.48 0.27
N LEU A 234 -10.54 -3.31 0.62
CA LEU A 234 -10.39 -4.74 0.81
C LEU A 234 -11.03 -5.42 -0.41
N TYR A 235 -10.23 -6.16 -1.16
CA TYR A 235 -10.73 -7.22 -2.03
C TYR A 235 -10.77 -8.52 -1.25
N GLY A 236 -11.82 -9.31 -1.44
CA GLY A 236 -11.85 -10.70 -1.00
C GLY A 236 -12.67 -11.55 -1.96
N LYS A 237 -12.24 -12.78 -2.24
CA LYS A 237 -13.04 -13.72 -3.03
C LYS A 237 -14.42 -13.86 -2.42
N LYS A 238 -15.46 -13.79 -3.27
CA LYS A 238 -16.86 -13.80 -2.84
C LYS A 238 -17.18 -14.94 -1.85
N GLU A 239 -16.68 -16.15 -2.12
CA GLU A 239 -16.93 -17.33 -1.28
C GLU A 239 -16.41 -17.22 0.16
N HIS A 240 -15.35 -16.44 0.39
CA HIS A 240 -14.83 -16.17 1.73
C HIS A 240 -15.62 -15.04 2.39
N LEU A 241 -15.88 -13.97 1.65
CA LEU A 241 -16.65 -12.82 2.14
C LEU A 241 -18.07 -13.19 2.56
N GLU A 242 -18.72 -14.13 1.87
CA GLU A 242 -20.05 -14.62 2.24
C GLU A 242 -20.05 -15.32 3.60
N LYS A 243 -19.00 -16.09 3.92
CA LYS A 243 -18.84 -16.84 5.17
C LYS A 243 -18.33 -16.00 6.35
N MET A 244 -17.79 -14.82 6.05
CA MET A 244 -17.27 -13.88 7.06
C MET A 244 -18.42 -13.12 7.74
N GLU A 245 -18.36 -12.99 9.06
CA GLU A 245 -19.28 -12.12 9.83
C GLU A 245 -18.83 -10.65 9.79
N PRO A 246 -19.75 -9.67 9.84
CA PRO A 246 -19.40 -8.25 9.97
C PRO A 246 -18.57 -7.97 11.24
N ILE A 247 -17.73 -6.93 11.20
CA ILE A 247 -16.93 -6.49 12.36
C ILE A 247 -17.35 -5.12 12.90
N GLU A 248 -18.11 -4.36 12.11
CA GLU A 248 -18.70 -3.08 12.48
C GLU A 248 -20.20 -3.19 12.22
N PHE A 249 -21.01 -2.86 13.22
CA PHE A 249 -22.46 -3.05 13.20
C PHE A 249 -23.17 -1.70 13.32
N GLY A 250 -24.16 -1.45 12.46
CA GLY A 250 -24.89 -0.19 12.46
C GLY A 250 -25.81 -0.03 11.25
N GLY A 251 -26.15 1.22 10.92
CA GLY A 251 -26.89 1.53 9.71
C GLY A 251 -26.18 1.08 8.44
N GLU A 252 -26.88 1.11 7.31
CA GLU A 252 -26.41 0.69 5.97
C GLU A 252 -26.06 -0.78 5.75
N MET A 253 -25.47 -1.48 6.72
CA MET A 253 -25.05 -2.88 6.60
C MET A 253 -26.13 -3.93 6.98
N ILE A 254 -27.22 -3.48 7.60
CA ILE A 254 -28.35 -4.33 8.01
C ILE A 254 -29.41 -4.49 6.92
N ASP A 255 -30.10 -5.63 6.94
CA ASP A 255 -31.35 -5.87 6.19
C ASP A 255 -32.57 -5.70 7.12
N PHE A 256 -32.65 -6.49 8.21
CA PHE A 256 -33.69 -6.36 9.25
C PHE A 256 -33.07 -6.07 10.62
N VAL A 257 -33.74 -5.23 11.42
CA VAL A 257 -33.37 -4.93 12.82
C VAL A 257 -34.59 -5.14 13.71
N GLY A 258 -34.53 -6.14 14.57
CA GLY A 258 -35.48 -6.39 15.66
C GLY A 258 -34.99 -5.83 17.00
N LEU A 259 -35.75 -6.10 18.07
CA LEU A 259 -35.37 -5.65 19.42
C LEU A 259 -34.15 -6.38 19.99
N TYR A 260 -33.91 -7.63 19.58
CA TYR A 260 -32.85 -8.49 20.13
C TYR A 260 -31.89 -9.04 19.07
N ASP A 261 -32.33 -9.09 17.81
CA ASP A 261 -31.60 -9.72 16.70
C ASP A 261 -31.62 -8.84 15.45
N SER A 262 -30.66 -9.05 14.55
CA SER A 262 -30.57 -8.36 13.26
C SER A 262 -30.06 -9.30 12.17
N THR A 263 -30.39 -9.00 10.92
CA THR A 263 -29.84 -9.67 9.73
C THR A 263 -29.04 -8.68 8.90
N TRP A 264 -28.09 -9.19 8.13
CA TRP A 264 -27.14 -8.39 7.37
C TRP A 264 -27.53 -8.31 5.90
N LYS A 265 -27.15 -7.23 5.23
CA LYS A 265 -27.24 -7.12 3.78
C LYS A 265 -26.29 -8.11 3.09
N GLU A 266 -26.56 -8.28 1.80
CA GLU A 266 -25.64 -8.91 0.86
C GLU A 266 -24.32 -8.12 0.72
N LEU A 267 -23.35 -8.76 0.08
CA LEU A 267 -22.08 -8.16 -0.28
C LEU A 267 -22.24 -7.03 -1.32
N PRO A 268 -21.40 -5.98 -1.26
CA PRO A 268 -20.31 -5.76 -0.29
C PRO A 268 -20.76 -5.02 0.96
N TRP A 269 -21.98 -4.49 0.99
CA TRP A 269 -22.49 -3.57 2.02
C TRP A 269 -22.54 -4.18 3.42
N LYS A 270 -22.56 -5.51 3.52
CA LYS A 270 -22.36 -6.26 4.78
C LYS A 270 -21.19 -5.75 5.63
N PHE A 271 -20.13 -5.25 4.99
CA PHE A 271 -18.91 -4.78 5.65
C PHE A 271 -18.76 -3.25 5.67
N GLU A 272 -19.80 -2.49 5.29
CA GLU A 272 -19.77 -1.03 5.22
C GLU A 272 -20.82 -0.43 6.16
N GLY A 273 -20.62 -0.62 7.47
CA GLY A 273 -21.51 -0.13 8.51
C GLY A 273 -21.44 1.39 8.71
N GLY A 274 -22.58 2.06 8.63
CA GLY A 274 -22.72 3.51 8.76
C GLY A 274 -22.61 4.26 7.43
N THR A 275 -22.68 5.60 7.49
CA THR A 275 -22.48 6.44 6.30
C THR A 275 -21.08 6.20 5.74
N PRO A 276 -20.93 5.81 4.46
CA PRO A 276 -19.63 5.45 3.91
C PRO A 276 -18.76 6.68 3.60
N ILE A 277 -17.51 6.41 3.21
CA ILE A 277 -16.53 7.43 2.82
C ILE A 277 -16.79 7.87 1.37
N ILE A 278 -17.94 8.53 1.13
CA ILE A 278 -18.49 8.79 -0.23
C ILE A 278 -17.51 9.59 -1.09
N ALA A 279 -17.13 10.79 -0.65
CA ALA A 279 -16.23 11.66 -1.39
C ALA A 279 -14.84 11.02 -1.60
N GLY A 280 -14.37 10.26 -0.60
CA GLY A 280 -13.10 9.54 -0.69
C GLY A 280 -13.12 8.46 -1.76
N ALA A 281 -14.18 7.65 -1.82
CA ALA A 281 -14.36 6.64 -2.87
C ALA A 281 -14.44 7.28 -4.26
N ILE A 282 -15.19 8.38 -4.42
CA ILE A 282 -15.28 9.12 -5.69
C ILE A 282 -13.90 9.64 -6.11
N GLY A 283 -13.15 10.25 -5.18
CA GLY A 283 -11.79 10.71 -5.43
C GLY A 283 -10.82 9.56 -5.77
N LEU A 284 -10.96 8.40 -5.12
CA LEU A 284 -10.20 7.19 -5.46
C LEU A 284 -10.53 6.72 -6.89
N GLY A 285 -11.81 6.74 -7.29
CA GLY A 285 -12.22 6.43 -8.65
C GLY A 285 -11.58 7.36 -9.68
N ALA A 286 -11.51 8.66 -9.40
CA ALA A 286 -10.81 9.62 -10.27
C ALA A 286 -9.30 9.38 -10.33
N ALA A 287 -8.68 8.94 -9.22
CA ALA A 287 -7.27 8.58 -9.19
C ALA A 287 -6.99 7.33 -10.04
N ILE A 288 -7.86 6.33 -9.99
CA ILE A 288 -7.80 5.13 -10.83
C ILE A 288 -7.91 5.50 -12.32
N ASP A 289 -8.86 6.36 -12.69
CA ASP A 289 -8.98 6.81 -14.08
C ASP A 289 -7.68 7.48 -14.55
N PHE A 290 -7.13 8.40 -13.73
CA PHE A 290 -5.89 9.10 -14.04
C PHE A 290 -4.70 8.15 -14.22
N LEU A 291 -4.52 7.18 -13.32
CA LEU A 291 -3.44 6.19 -13.43
C LEU A 291 -3.63 5.28 -14.64
N THR A 292 -4.88 4.89 -14.93
CA THR A 292 -5.22 4.03 -16.08
C THR A 292 -5.00 4.76 -17.41
N GLU A 293 -5.31 6.06 -17.48
CA GLU A 293 -5.08 6.90 -18.66
C GLU A 293 -3.57 7.05 -18.97
N ILE A 294 -2.73 7.10 -17.94
CA ILE A 294 -1.27 7.09 -18.09
C ILE A 294 -0.78 5.70 -18.50
N GLY A 295 -1.36 4.66 -17.91
CA GLY A 295 -1.01 3.25 -18.10
C GLY A 295 -0.01 2.77 -17.05
N LEU A 296 -0.39 1.75 -16.27
CA LEU A 296 0.42 1.21 -15.17
C LEU A 296 1.73 0.59 -15.66
N ASP A 297 1.76 0.02 -16.86
CA ASP A 297 3.00 -0.51 -17.46
C ASP A 297 4.00 0.62 -17.76
N ASN A 298 3.50 1.78 -18.22
CA ASN A 298 4.32 2.96 -18.42
C ASN A 298 4.87 3.47 -17.08
N ILE A 299 4.01 3.56 -16.05
CA ILE A 299 4.44 3.98 -14.71
C ILE A 299 5.54 3.06 -14.17
N ALA A 300 5.36 1.73 -14.29
CA ALA A 300 6.36 0.75 -13.86
C ALA A 300 7.68 0.91 -14.62
N GLU A 301 7.65 1.07 -15.95
CA GLU A 301 8.85 1.28 -16.77
C GLU A 301 9.61 2.55 -16.37
N HIS A 302 8.89 3.66 -16.16
CA HIS A 302 9.46 4.91 -15.69
C HIS A 302 10.13 4.76 -14.32
N GLU A 303 9.47 4.09 -13.39
CA GLU A 303 10.01 3.86 -12.05
C GLU A 303 11.23 2.94 -12.07
N HIS A 304 11.23 1.87 -12.88
CA HIS A 304 12.41 1.02 -13.04
C HIS A 304 13.61 1.82 -13.58
N LYS A 305 13.37 2.75 -14.51
CA LYS A 305 14.41 3.65 -15.02
C LYS A 305 14.93 4.58 -13.92
N LEU A 306 14.04 5.22 -13.16
CA LEU A 306 14.43 6.11 -12.06
C LEU A 306 15.19 5.37 -10.97
N VAL A 307 14.75 4.17 -10.58
CA VAL A 307 15.44 3.36 -9.57
C VAL A 307 16.79 2.91 -10.09
N GLY A 308 16.91 2.44 -11.33
CA GLY A 308 18.20 2.12 -11.93
C GLY A 308 19.16 3.30 -11.88
N TYR A 309 18.71 4.48 -12.30
CA TYR A 309 19.50 5.71 -12.24
C TYR A 309 19.88 6.09 -10.81
N ALA A 310 18.93 6.06 -9.87
CA ALA A 310 19.20 6.37 -8.47
C ALA A 310 20.22 5.42 -7.85
N MET A 311 20.13 4.11 -8.12
CA MET A 311 21.10 3.13 -7.64
C MET A 311 22.50 3.45 -8.15
N ASP A 312 22.64 3.68 -9.46
CA ASP A 312 23.93 3.98 -10.08
C ASP A 312 24.55 5.27 -9.52
N GLN A 313 23.74 6.32 -9.29
CA GLN A 313 24.23 7.57 -8.73
C GLN A 313 24.55 7.49 -7.24
N LEU A 314 23.72 6.82 -6.45
CA LEU A 314 23.92 6.68 -4.99
C LEU A 314 25.14 5.83 -4.66
N GLU A 315 25.44 4.80 -5.48
CA GLU A 315 26.66 3.98 -5.33
C GLU A 315 27.95 4.77 -5.59
N THR A 316 27.88 5.94 -6.24
CA THR A 316 29.05 6.83 -6.36
C THR A 316 29.41 7.55 -5.06
N ILE A 317 28.53 7.53 -4.05
CA ILE A 317 28.75 8.17 -2.77
C ILE A 317 29.48 7.17 -1.86
N ASP A 318 30.75 7.44 -1.61
CA ASP A 318 31.54 6.66 -0.66
C ASP A 318 30.87 6.63 0.74
N GLY A 319 30.90 5.48 1.41
CA GLY A 319 30.23 5.26 2.70
C GLY A 319 28.70 5.19 2.63
N LEU A 320 28.08 5.16 1.44
CA LEU A 320 26.64 4.95 1.31
C LEU A 320 26.31 3.46 1.14
N LYS A 321 25.43 2.96 1.99
CA LYS A 321 24.92 1.57 1.92
C LYS A 321 23.46 1.55 1.54
N ILE A 322 23.13 0.84 0.46
CA ILE A 322 21.76 0.62 0.00
C ILE A 322 21.22 -0.72 0.52
N PHE A 323 19.93 -0.75 0.84
CA PHE A 323 19.21 -1.94 1.28
C PHE A 323 18.19 -2.41 0.22
N GLY A 324 18.07 -3.73 0.07
CA GLY A 324 17.20 -4.40 -0.89
C GLY A 324 17.92 -4.89 -2.15
N PRO A 325 17.19 -5.55 -3.07
CA PRO A 325 17.80 -6.15 -4.26
C PRO A 325 18.35 -5.08 -5.21
N ARG A 326 19.47 -5.38 -5.86
CA ARG A 326 20.12 -4.46 -6.81
C ARG A 326 19.39 -4.34 -8.14
N ASP A 327 18.74 -5.43 -8.56
CA ASP A 327 18.00 -5.51 -9.82
C ASP A 327 16.77 -4.58 -9.79
N PRO A 328 16.73 -3.50 -10.61
CA PRO A 328 15.60 -2.58 -10.66
C PRO A 328 14.27 -3.26 -11.02
N MET A 329 14.30 -4.38 -11.76
CA MET A 329 13.09 -5.12 -12.15
C MET A 329 12.50 -5.95 -11.01
N LYS A 330 13.26 -6.15 -9.92
CA LYS A 330 12.81 -6.88 -8.72
C LYS A 330 12.46 -5.95 -7.57
N ARG A 331 12.36 -4.64 -7.83
CA ARG A 331 12.00 -3.65 -6.82
C ARG A 331 11.06 -2.56 -7.34
N CYS A 332 10.22 -2.05 -6.45
CA CYS A 332 9.40 -0.87 -6.73
C CYS A 332 10.21 0.43 -6.65
N GLY A 333 9.58 1.55 -7.04
CA GLY A 333 10.13 2.90 -7.11
C GLY A 333 10.67 3.51 -5.82
N LEU A 334 11.61 2.89 -5.11
CA LEU A 334 12.23 3.43 -3.91
C LEU A 334 13.65 2.90 -3.66
N VAL A 335 14.42 3.67 -2.91
CA VAL A 335 15.75 3.28 -2.39
C VAL A 335 15.82 3.64 -0.91
N THR A 336 16.05 2.63 -0.08
CA THR A 336 16.39 2.79 1.34
C THR A 336 17.90 2.67 1.51
N PHE A 337 18.50 3.59 2.26
CA PHE A 337 19.94 3.68 2.42
C PHE A 337 20.32 4.24 3.80
N ASN A 338 21.59 4.05 4.16
CA ASN A 338 22.27 4.78 5.22
C ASN A 338 23.59 5.33 4.69
N LEU A 339 24.04 6.42 5.30
CA LEU A 339 25.35 7.01 5.07
C LEU A 339 26.19 6.78 6.33
N ASP A 340 27.40 6.28 6.17
CA ASP A 340 28.32 6.02 7.27
C ASP A 340 28.53 7.29 8.10
N ASP A 341 28.60 7.12 9.43
CA ASP A 341 28.81 8.16 10.43
C ASP A 341 27.76 9.29 10.50
N VAL A 342 26.69 9.24 9.69
CA VAL A 342 25.59 10.22 9.74
C VAL A 342 24.27 9.53 10.07
N HIS A 343 23.63 9.94 11.16
CA HIS A 343 22.34 9.38 11.54
C HIS A 343 21.27 9.75 10.50
N PRO A 344 20.38 8.82 10.08
CA PRO A 344 19.46 9.08 8.98
C PRO A 344 18.47 10.24 9.22
N HIS A 345 18.20 10.60 10.48
CA HIS A 345 17.39 11.78 10.78
C HIS A 345 18.13 13.08 10.45
N ASP A 346 19.44 13.13 10.69
CA ASP A 346 20.28 14.28 10.35
C ASP A 346 20.41 14.42 8.83
N VAL A 347 20.57 13.28 8.12
CA VAL A 347 20.50 13.23 6.65
C VAL A 347 19.19 13.84 6.15
N ALA A 348 18.04 13.40 6.69
CA ALA A 348 16.74 13.90 6.27
C ALA A 348 16.58 15.41 6.57
N THR A 349 17.08 15.90 7.70
CA THR A 349 17.05 17.32 8.05
C THR A 349 17.88 18.17 7.08
N VAL A 350 19.11 17.76 6.76
CA VAL A 350 19.96 18.50 5.80
C VAL A 350 19.33 18.51 4.41
N LEU A 351 18.74 17.39 3.98
CA LEU A 351 18.04 17.31 2.69
C LEU A 351 16.81 18.24 2.64
N ASP A 352 16.02 18.32 3.71
CA ASP A 352 14.85 19.21 3.79
C ASP A 352 15.26 20.69 3.67
N MET A 353 16.38 21.09 4.28
CA MET A 353 16.92 22.45 4.14
C MET A 353 17.23 22.81 2.67
N ASN A 354 17.48 21.82 1.82
CA ASN A 354 17.70 21.96 0.38
C ASN A 354 16.44 21.67 -0.48
N GLY A 355 15.26 21.64 0.16
CA GLY A 355 13.97 21.39 -0.47
C GLY A 355 13.76 19.94 -0.94
N ILE A 356 14.49 18.97 -0.40
CA ILE A 356 14.42 17.54 -0.76
C ILE A 356 13.74 16.76 0.36
N ALA A 357 12.50 16.33 0.14
CA ALA A 357 11.73 15.61 1.14
C ALA A 357 11.96 14.09 1.03
N VAL A 358 12.73 13.54 1.96
CA VAL A 358 12.88 12.09 2.20
C VAL A 358 12.34 11.72 3.58
N ARG A 359 12.33 10.43 3.92
CA ARG A 359 11.91 9.97 5.24
C ARG A 359 13.03 9.23 5.97
N ALA A 360 13.15 9.48 7.27
CA ALA A 360 14.01 8.71 8.18
C ALA A 360 13.18 7.89 9.17
N GLY A 361 13.75 6.79 9.68
CA GLY A 361 13.18 5.99 10.75
C GLY A 361 13.12 4.51 10.41
N HIS A 362 12.21 3.78 11.07
CA HIS A 362 12.01 2.34 10.83
C HIS A 362 10.94 2.05 9.77
N HIS A 363 10.31 3.07 9.19
CA HIS A 363 9.29 2.96 8.13
C HIS A 363 8.18 1.93 8.42
N CYS A 364 7.75 1.86 9.69
CA CYS A 364 6.78 0.86 10.17
C CYS A 364 7.17 -0.61 9.86
N ALA A 365 8.47 -0.94 9.87
CA ALA A 365 9.01 -2.28 9.64
C ALA A 365 10.16 -2.59 10.63
N GLN A 366 9.91 -2.39 11.94
CA GLN A 366 10.94 -2.60 12.97
C GLN A 366 11.56 -4.02 12.99
N PRO A 367 10.82 -5.12 12.76
CA PRO A 367 11.44 -6.44 12.65
C PRO A 367 12.46 -6.52 11.51
N LEU A 368 12.17 -5.90 10.36
CA LEU A 368 13.09 -5.79 9.25
C LEU A 368 14.34 -4.99 9.64
N MET A 369 14.19 -3.85 10.32
CA MET A 369 15.34 -3.07 10.81
C MET A 369 16.27 -3.92 11.68
N LYS A 370 15.71 -4.74 12.57
CA LYS A 370 16.48 -5.69 13.38
C LYS A 370 17.20 -6.75 12.54
N CYS A 371 16.57 -7.26 11.48
CA CYS A 371 17.20 -8.20 10.55
C CYS A 371 18.37 -7.55 9.80
N LEU A 372 18.23 -6.29 9.41
CA LEU A 372 19.27 -5.48 8.75
C LEU A 372 20.35 -4.96 9.73
N GLN A 373 20.19 -5.22 11.03
CA GLN A 373 21.03 -4.68 12.10
C GLN A 373 21.12 -3.15 12.08
N GLN A 374 20.00 -2.49 11.75
CA GLN A 374 19.88 -1.04 11.74
C GLN A 374 18.87 -0.59 12.79
N VAL A 375 19.07 0.59 13.38
CA VAL A 375 18.07 1.23 14.26
C VAL A 375 17.05 2.01 13.41
N ALA A 376 17.54 2.68 12.37
CA ALA A 376 16.77 3.46 11.42
C ALA A 376 17.49 3.52 10.07
N THR A 377 16.75 3.90 9.03
CA THR A 377 17.27 4.15 7.69
C THR A 377 16.70 5.45 7.12
N ALA A 378 17.36 6.00 6.10
CA ALA A 378 16.76 6.99 5.21
C ALA A 378 16.10 6.29 4.01
N ARG A 379 15.05 6.89 3.45
CA ARG A 379 14.35 6.37 2.27
C ARG A 379 13.94 7.50 1.34
N ALA A 380 14.41 7.42 0.10
CA ALA A 380 13.88 8.16 -1.03
C ALA A 380 12.93 7.24 -1.82
N SER A 381 11.72 7.71 -2.10
CA SER A 381 10.69 6.96 -2.81
C SER A 381 10.06 7.82 -3.90
N PHE A 382 10.12 7.28 -5.11
CA PHE A 382 9.74 7.89 -6.35
C PHE A 382 8.30 7.53 -6.72
N TYR A 383 7.75 8.29 -7.66
CA TYR A 383 6.50 7.99 -8.30
C TYR A 383 6.47 8.59 -9.72
N LEU A 384 5.35 8.46 -10.42
CA LEU A 384 5.19 8.88 -11.81
C LEU A 384 5.52 10.36 -12.14
N TYR A 385 5.58 11.24 -11.13
CA TYR A 385 5.89 12.67 -11.28
C TYR A 385 7.34 13.04 -10.96
N ASN A 386 8.17 12.09 -10.51
CA ASN A 386 9.57 12.32 -10.22
C ASN A 386 10.43 12.19 -11.47
N THR A 387 11.62 12.81 -11.44
CA THR A 387 12.56 12.86 -12.56
C THR A 387 13.98 12.51 -12.13
N GLU A 388 14.87 12.28 -13.11
CA GLU A 388 16.32 12.14 -12.87
C GLU A 388 16.91 13.41 -12.23
N GLU A 389 16.40 14.60 -12.56
CA GLU A 389 16.79 15.86 -11.90
C GLU A 389 16.47 15.86 -10.39
N ASP A 390 15.34 15.29 -9.97
CA ASP A 390 15.03 15.14 -8.54
C ASP A 390 16.05 14.20 -7.84
N ILE A 391 16.56 13.19 -8.56
CA ILE A 391 17.59 12.25 -8.08
C ILE A 391 18.97 12.93 -8.04
N ASP A 392 19.34 13.72 -9.05
CA ASP A 392 20.60 14.46 -9.06
C ASP A 392 20.68 15.42 -7.86
N ARG A 393 19.55 16.05 -7.52
CA ARG A 393 19.44 16.89 -6.33
C ARG A 393 19.58 16.10 -5.03
N LEU A 394 18.97 14.91 -4.95
CA LEU A 394 19.17 14.00 -3.81
C LEU A 394 20.66 13.67 -3.64
N VAL A 395 21.35 13.28 -4.70
CA VAL A 395 22.77 12.90 -4.69
C VAL A 395 23.64 14.08 -4.27
N ALA A 396 23.39 15.28 -4.82
CA ALA A 396 24.09 16.50 -4.43
C ALA A 396 23.87 16.83 -2.94
N GLY A 397 22.62 16.76 -2.48
CA GLY A 397 22.27 17.01 -1.07
C GLY A 397 22.90 16.00 -0.11
N LEU A 398 23.02 14.73 -0.51
CA LEU A 398 23.71 13.70 0.28
C LEU A 398 25.21 13.93 0.37
N ARG A 399 25.86 14.37 -0.71
CA ARG A 399 27.28 14.76 -0.68
C ARG A 399 27.51 15.93 0.27
N SER A 400 26.65 16.95 0.20
CA SER A 400 26.70 18.09 1.11
C SER A 400 26.43 17.71 2.58
N ALA A 401 25.51 16.76 2.84
CA ALA A 401 25.31 16.21 4.18
C ALA A 401 26.56 15.47 4.68
N LYS A 402 27.23 14.69 3.82
CA LYS A 402 28.49 14.02 4.16
C LYS A 402 29.59 15.02 4.52
N GLU A 403 29.78 16.06 3.71
CA GLU A 403 30.78 17.11 3.97
C GLU A 403 30.48 17.83 5.29
N TYR A 404 29.23 18.22 5.52
CA TYR A 404 28.80 18.93 6.73
C TYR A 404 29.07 18.17 8.03
N PHE A 405 28.89 16.84 8.04
CA PHE A 405 29.13 16.01 9.23
C PHE A 405 30.52 15.37 9.26
N GLY A 406 31.19 15.25 8.11
CA GLY A 406 32.57 14.74 8.00
C GLY A 406 33.61 15.70 8.55
N ASP A 407 33.36 17.02 8.49
CA ASP A 407 34.24 18.05 9.05
C ASP A 407 34.18 18.18 10.59
N VAL A 408 33.39 17.33 11.27
CA VAL A 408 33.12 17.41 12.71
C VAL A 408 34.03 16.46 13.54
N PHE A 409 34.93 15.70 12.90
CA PHE A 409 35.82 14.75 13.58
C PHE A 409 37.31 14.98 13.31
#